data_AF-A0A1R1SGT3-F1
#
_entry.id   AF-A0A1R1SGT3-F1
#
_cell.length_a   1.000
_cell.length_b   1.000
_cell.length_c   1.000
_cell.angle_alpha   90.00
_cell.angle_beta   90.00
_cell.angle_gamma   90.00
#
_symmetry.space_group_name_H-M   'P 1'
#
loop_
_entity.id
_entity.type
_entity.pdbx_description
1 polymer ?
#
loop_
_entity_poly.entity_id
_entity_poly.type
_entity_poly.pdbx_seq_one_letter_code
_entity_poly.pdbx_strand_id
1 'polypeptide(L)'
;MITPFNEPGGAAPLPGSTGPAATVEARPRQVGRVRTQYAPDPDGDPDPGEIVWTWVPYEEMDGRGKDRPVLVVARERGGTLLAVQLSSKRHDGDREWVVIGAGPWDRAGRDSWVDLDRVLRVHPEGMRREACALDRPRFDRVVARLRQRYGWS
;
A
#
# COMPACT_ATOMS: atom_id res chain seq x y z
N MET A 1 21.21 16.90 43.96
CA MET A 1 20.12 16.20 43.26
C MET A 1 20.19 16.61 41.81
N ILE A 2 20.55 15.68 40.93
CA ILE A 2 20.72 15.93 39.49
C ILE A 2 19.37 15.61 38.83
N THR A 3 18.75 16.60 38.20
CA THR A 3 17.55 16.45 37.38
C THR A 3 17.88 15.49 36.22
N PRO A 4 17.10 14.43 35.95
CA PRO A 4 17.37 13.60 34.79
C PRO A 4 17.13 14.41 33.51
N PHE A 5 18.08 14.32 32.59
CA PHE A 5 17.99 14.82 31.23
C PHE A 5 16.83 14.11 30.52
N ASN A 6 15.91 14.91 30.00
CA ASN A 6 14.87 14.49 29.06
C ASN A 6 15.55 14.00 27.77
N GLU A 7 15.48 12.70 27.49
CA GLU A 7 15.93 12.17 26.20
C GLU A 7 15.08 12.75 25.06
N PRO A 8 15.68 13.14 23.91
CA PRO A 8 14.90 13.64 22.79
C PRO A 8 14.03 12.50 22.24
N GLY A 9 12.72 12.76 22.15
CA GLY A 9 11.71 11.79 21.73
C GLY A 9 12.07 11.09 20.42
N GLY A 10 12.47 9.82 20.53
CA GLY A 10 12.42 8.91 19.40
C GLY A 10 10.95 8.74 19.04
N ALA A 11 10.52 9.34 17.93
CA ALA A 11 9.21 9.09 17.38
C ALA A 11 9.04 7.57 17.28
N ALA A 12 7.95 7.04 17.83
CA ALA A 12 7.66 5.61 17.75
C ALA A 12 7.78 5.16 16.28
N PRO A 13 8.40 4.00 16.01
CA PRO A 13 8.55 3.52 14.64
C PRO A 13 7.19 3.48 13.94
N LEU A 14 7.15 3.93 12.68
CA LEU A 14 5.91 3.92 11.90
C LEU A 14 5.35 2.49 11.80
N PRO A 15 4.02 2.31 11.86
CA PRO A 15 3.40 0.99 11.63
C PRO A 15 3.90 0.37 10.32
N GLY A 16 4.25 -0.91 10.38
CA GLY A 16 4.78 -1.65 9.23
C GLY A 16 6.26 -1.42 8.91
N SER A 17 6.99 -0.62 9.69
CA SER A 17 8.42 -0.38 9.44
C SER A 17 9.34 -1.52 9.90
N THR A 18 8.95 -2.26 10.95
CA THR A 18 9.76 -3.35 11.54
C THR A 18 8.87 -4.41 12.19
N GLY A 19 9.48 -5.55 12.57
CA GLY A 19 8.81 -6.61 13.32
C GLY A 19 7.92 -7.54 12.48
N PRO A 20 7.10 -8.38 13.13
CA PRO A 20 6.26 -9.37 12.44
C PRO A 20 5.20 -8.78 11.51
N ALA A 21 4.78 -7.53 11.77
CA ALA A 21 3.81 -6.80 10.97
C ALA A 21 4.47 -5.88 9.91
N ALA A 22 5.77 -6.04 9.65
CA ALA A 22 6.48 -5.21 8.69
C ALA A 22 5.92 -5.37 7.27
N THR A 23 5.79 -4.24 6.57
CA THR A 23 5.48 -4.21 5.14
C THR A 23 6.73 -4.61 4.37
N VAL A 24 6.60 -5.64 3.53
CA VAL A 24 7.71 -6.20 2.75
C VAL A 24 7.33 -6.27 1.28
N GLU A 25 8.32 -6.32 0.39
CA GLU A 25 8.04 -6.55 -1.03
C GLU A 25 7.64 -8.02 -1.25
N ALA A 26 6.52 -8.22 -1.94
CA ALA A 26 6.05 -9.54 -2.32
C ALA A 26 6.77 -10.00 -3.59
N ARG A 27 6.83 -11.32 -3.80
CA ARG A 27 7.17 -11.90 -5.10
C ARG A 27 5.88 -12.15 -5.87
N PRO A 28 5.39 -11.22 -6.71
CA PRO A 28 4.01 -11.27 -7.23
C PRO A 28 3.71 -12.51 -8.07
N ARG A 29 4.70 -13.12 -8.72
CA ARG A 29 4.52 -14.38 -9.47
C ARG A 29 4.45 -15.63 -8.57
N GLN A 30 4.76 -15.50 -7.29
CA GLN A 30 4.85 -16.60 -6.31
C GLN A 30 3.82 -16.49 -5.18
N VAL A 31 2.95 -15.47 -5.19
CA VAL A 31 1.89 -15.29 -4.16
C VAL A 31 0.79 -16.35 -4.23
N GLY A 32 0.75 -17.16 -5.29
CA GLY A 32 -0.27 -18.18 -5.51
C GLY A 32 -1.64 -17.57 -5.80
N ARG A 33 -2.70 -18.25 -5.34
CA ARG A 33 -4.08 -17.80 -5.56
C ARG A 33 -4.43 -16.66 -4.62
N VAL A 34 -4.89 -15.54 -5.17
CA VAL A 34 -5.19 -14.32 -4.43
C VAL A 34 -6.63 -13.87 -4.68
N ARG A 35 -7.28 -13.32 -3.65
CA ARG A 35 -8.66 -12.81 -3.78
C ARG A 35 -8.63 -11.33 -4.10
N THR A 36 -8.77 -10.98 -5.37
CA THR A 36 -8.76 -9.58 -5.85
C THR A 36 -10.18 -8.98 -5.97
N GLN A 37 -11.12 -9.42 -5.13
CA GLN A 37 -12.52 -9.00 -5.25
C GLN A 37 -12.70 -7.63 -4.60
N TYR A 38 -13.21 -6.65 -5.36
CA TYR A 38 -13.58 -5.35 -4.82
C TYR A 38 -14.63 -5.50 -3.71
N ALA A 39 -14.27 -5.11 -2.50
CA ALA A 39 -15.11 -5.20 -1.31
C ALA A 39 -14.66 -4.19 -0.23
N PRO A 40 -14.55 -2.88 -0.52
CA PRO A 40 -14.19 -1.91 0.50
C PRO A 40 -15.30 -1.82 1.56
N ASP A 41 -14.92 -1.89 2.83
CA ASP A 41 -15.80 -1.76 3.98
C ASP A 41 -15.14 -0.85 5.03
N PRO A 42 -15.72 0.31 5.39
CA PRO A 42 -15.11 1.23 6.32
C PRO A 42 -15.25 0.77 7.79
N ASP A 43 -14.78 -0.43 8.11
CA ASP A 43 -14.77 -1.01 9.46
C ASP A 43 -13.44 -0.78 10.21
N GLY A 44 -12.44 -0.28 9.49
CA GLY A 44 -11.10 0.02 9.99
C GLY A 44 -10.08 -1.08 9.76
N ASP A 45 -10.50 -2.22 9.21
CA ASP A 45 -9.62 -3.23 8.62
C ASP A 45 -9.41 -2.93 7.13
N PRO A 46 -8.23 -3.27 6.57
CA PRO A 46 -7.95 -2.93 5.18
C PRO A 46 -8.56 -3.97 4.23
N ASP A 47 -9.30 -3.50 3.23
CA ASP A 47 -9.94 -4.36 2.23
C ASP A 47 -9.60 -4.05 0.77
N PRO A 48 -9.68 -5.05 -0.14
CA PRO A 48 -9.42 -4.81 -1.55
C PRO A 48 -10.38 -3.77 -2.14
N GLY A 49 -9.80 -2.69 -2.67
CA GLY A 49 -10.54 -1.50 -3.11
C GLY A 49 -10.21 -0.27 -2.26
N GLU A 50 -9.61 -0.44 -1.10
CA GLU A 50 -9.24 0.66 -0.22
C GLU A 50 -7.80 1.13 -0.43
N ILE A 51 -7.61 2.43 -0.27
CA ILE A 51 -6.31 3.07 -0.18
C ILE A 51 -6.02 3.34 1.29
N VAL A 52 -4.96 2.71 1.78
CA VAL A 52 -4.52 2.80 3.19
C VAL A 52 -3.11 3.35 3.28
N TRP A 53 -2.74 3.89 4.44
CA TRP A 53 -1.38 4.37 4.68
C TRP A 53 -0.55 3.34 5.41
N THR A 54 0.66 3.09 4.95
CA THR A 54 1.63 2.20 5.61
C THR A 54 3.05 2.68 5.34
N TRP A 55 4.00 2.21 6.15
CA TRP A 55 5.40 2.34 5.83
C TRP A 55 5.73 1.53 4.57
N VAL A 56 6.36 2.17 3.59
CA VAL A 56 6.82 1.55 2.35
C VAL A 56 8.35 1.64 2.28
N PRO A 57 9.06 0.50 2.14
CA PRO A 57 10.50 0.51 1.98
C PRO A 57 10.90 1.21 0.68
N TYR A 58 12.02 1.92 0.71
CA TYR A 58 12.65 2.39 -0.52
C TYR A 58 13.15 1.21 -1.37
N GLU A 59 13.37 1.46 -2.66
CA GLU A 59 13.74 0.41 -3.62
C GLU A 59 15.14 -0.14 -3.35
N GLU A 60 16.00 0.66 -2.74
CA GLU A 60 17.35 0.30 -2.33
C GLU A 60 17.38 -0.77 -1.22
N MET A 61 16.26 -1.01 -0.53
CA MET A 61 16.13 -1.98 0.56
C MET A 61 17.15 -1.81 1.70
N ASP A 62 17.56 -0.56 1.94
CA ASP A 62 18.59 -0.20 2.93
C ASP A 62 18.04 0.05 4.34
N GLY A 63 16.83 -0.44 4.62
CA GLY A 63 16.12 -0.24 5.88
C GLY A 63 15.43 1.13 6.00
N ARG A 64 15.61 2.04 5.03
CA ARG A 64 14.85 3.28 4.97
C ARG A 64 13.54 3.08 4.21
N GLY A 65 12.58 3.94 4.53
CA GLY A 65 11.28 3.96 3.89
C GLY A 65 10.52 5.20 4.32
N LYS A 66 9.27 5.29 3.91
CA LYS A 66 8.39 6.39 4.31
C LYS A 66 6.94 5.97 4.30
N ASP A 67 6.13 6.72 5.04
CA ASP A 67 4.69 6.57 5.03
C ASP A 67 4.13 6.96 3.65
N ARG A 68 3.35 6.07 3.04
CA ARG A 68 2.72 6.29 1.73
C ARG A 68 1.32 5.70 1.69
N PRO A 69 0.43 6.29 0.86
CA PRO A 69 -0.79 5.62 0.48
C PRO A 69 -0.47 4.45 -0.45
N VAL A 70 -1.12 3.32 -0.20
CA VAL A 70 -1.07 2.09 -1.00
C VAL A 70 -2.49 1.62 -1.28
N LEU A 71 -2.76 1.14 -2.49
CA LEU A 71 -4.04 0.53 -2.84
C LEU A 71 -3.98 -0.96 -2.51
N VAL A 72 -4.87 -1.43 -1.65
CA VAL A 72 -5.06 -2.86 -1.37
C VAL A 72 -5.75 -3.50 -2.57
N VAL A 73 -5.12 -4.51 -3.16
CA VAL A 73 -5.58 -5.17 -4.39
C VAL A 73 -5.99 -6.62 -4.19
N ALA A 74 -5.50 -7.28 -3.14
CA ALA A 74 -5.90 -8.65 -2.84
C ALA A 74 -5.70 -9.05 -1.39
N ARG A 75 -6.45 -10.07 -0.97
CA ARG A 75 -6.23 -10.78 0.29
C ARG A 75 -5.58 -12.14 0.05
N GLU A 76 -4.56 -12.45 0.86
CA GLU A 76 -3.91 -13.76 0.88
C GLU A 76 -4.56 -14.68 1.92
N ARG A 77 -4.43 -16.01 1.72
CA ARG A 77 -4.96 -16.99 2.69
C ARG A 77 -4.35 -16.86 4.08
N GLY A 78 -3.12 -16.37 4.18
CA GLY A 78 -2.41 -16.18 5.44
C GLY A 78 -2.85 -14.96 6.26
N GLY A 79 -3.86 -14.20 5.81
CA GLY A 79 -4.37 -13.02 6.51
C GLY A 79 -3.68 -11.71 6.13
N THR A 80 -2.55 -11.77 5.42
CA THR A 80 -1.89 -10.61 4.82
C THR A 80 -2.61 -10.11 3.58
N LEU A 81 -2.29 -8.88 3.20
CA LEU A 81 -2.83 -8.20 2.04
C LEU A 81 -1.73 -7.93 1.03
N LEU A 82 -2.10 -7.91 -0.24
CA LEU A 82 -1.26 -7.39 -1.32
C LEU A 82 -1.72 -5.98 -1.66
N ALA A 83 -0.77 -5.07 -1.75
CA ALA A 83 -1.01 -3.67 -2.06
C ALA A 83 0.02 -3.14 -3.06
N VAL A 84 -0.31 -2.03 -3.71
CA VAL A 84 0.55 -1.34 -4.68
C VAL A 84 0.65 0.13 -4.33
N GLN A 85 1.85 0.70 -4.44
CA GLN A 85 2.12 2.06 -3.97
C GLN A 85 1.51 3.13 -4.89
N LEU A 86 1.10 4.25 -4.30
CA LEU A 86 0.68 5.44 -5.04
C LEU A 86 1.82 6.46 -5.17
N SER A 87 1.75 7.23 -6.26
CA SER A 87 2.59 8.39 -6.54
C SER A 87 1.74 9.52 -7.08
N SER A 88 2.00 10.75 -6.65
CA SER A 88 1.43 11.97 -7.23
C SER A 88 2.37 12.62 -8.26
N LYS A 89 3.47 11.94 -8.62
CA LYS A 89 4.32 12.36 -9.74
C LYS A 89 3.68 11.90 -11.04
N ARG A 90 3.83 12.70 -12.09
CA ARG A 90 3.28 12.38 -13.41
C ARG A 90 4.01 11.18 -14.02
N HIS A 91 3.26 10.16 -14.42
CA HIS A 91 3.76 8.94 -15.07
C HIS A 91 3.03 8.64 -16.39
N ASP A 92 2.66 9.67 -17.14
CA ASP A 92 1.92 9.52 -18.39
C ASP A 92 2.72 8.76 -19.43
N GLY A 93 2.10 7.75 -20.06
CA GLY A 93 2.72 6.91 -21.08
C GLY A 93 3.62 5.80 -20.52
N ASP A 94 3.85 5.76 -19.21
CA ASP A 94 4.57 4.67 -18.57
C ASP A 94 3.65 3.45 -18.43
N ARG A 95 4.09 2.31 -18.96
CA ARG A 95 3.28 1.08 -19.01
C ARG A 95 3.13 0.44 -17.62
N GLU A 96 4.04 0.74 -16.71
CA GLU A 96 4.05 0.17 -15.37
C GLU A 96 3.21 0.98 -14.38
N TRP A 97 2.71 2.14 -14.81
CA TRP A 97 1.87 3.01 -14.00
C TRP A 97 0.44 3.06 -14.52
N VAL A 98 -0.52 3.06 -13.59
CA VAL A 98 -1.94 3.21 -13.91
C VAL A 98 -2.45 4.50 -13.29
N VAL A 99 -2.96 5.40 -14.11
CA VAL A 99 -3.63 6.62 -13.63
C VAL A 99 -4.92 6.25 -12.90
N ILE A 100 -5.06 6.76 -11.67
CA ILE A 100 -6.28 6.70 -10.87
C ILE A 100 -6.89 8.09 -10.62
N GLY A 101 -6.21 9.15 -11.07
CA GLY A 101 -6.68 10.54 -10.93
C GLY A 101 -6.61 11.03 -9.48
N ALA A 102 -7.35 12.08 -9.16
CA ALA A 102 -7.42 12.65 -7.82
C ALA A 102 -8.48 11.96 -6.93
N GLY A 103 -8.28 12.08 -5.61
CA GLY A 103 -9.21 11.57 -4.61
C GLY A 103 -8.79 11.91 -3.18
N PRO A 104 -9.58 11.49 -2.17
CA PRO A 104 -9.41 11.89 -0.77
C PRO A 104 -8.10 11.42 -0.12
N TRP A 105 -7.38 10.46 -0.74
CA TRP A 105 -6.07 9.99 -0.30
C TRP A 105 -4.96 11.04 -0.45
N ASP A 106 -5.12 12.03 -1.33
CA ASP A 106 -4.20 13.17 -1.46
C ASP A 106 -4.92 14.46 -1.03
N ARG A 107 -4.50 15.03 0.10
CA ARG A 107 -5.06 16.28 0.63
C ARG A 107 -4.89 17.47 -0.31
N ALA A 108 -3.90 17.44 -1.20
CA ALA A 108 -3.70 18.47 -2.21
C ALA A 108 -4.57 18.26 -3.46
N GLY A 109 -5.35 17.16 -3.52
CA GLY A 109 -6.25 16.87 -4.64
C GLY A 109 -5.54 16.63 -5.97
N ARG A 110 -4.27 16.19 -5.94
CA ARG A 110 -3.49 15.96 -7.16
C ARG A 110 -3.86 14.63 -7.80
N ASP A 111 -3.71 14.57 -9.11
CA ASP A 111 -3.77 13.31 -9.83
C ASP A 111 -2.71 12.34 -9.30
N SER A 112 -3.10 11.07 -9.20
CA SER A 112 -2.29 9.99 -8.67
C SER A 112 -2.21 8.82 -9.65
N TRP A 113 -1.09 8.11 -9.56
CA TRP A 113 -0.79 6.90 -10.31
C TRP A 113 -0.46 5.77 -9.34
N VAL A 114 -0.79 4.55 -9.74
CA VAL A 114 -0.45 3.31 -9.05
C VAL A 114 0.69 2.62 -9.76
N ASP A 115 1.71 2.22 -9.00
CA ASP A 115 2.87 1.46 -9.47
C ASP A 115 2.56 -0.04 -9.51
N LEU A 116 2.63 -0.66 -10.69
CA LEU A 116 2.37 -2.09 -10.85
C LEU A 116 3.62 -2.96 -10.69
N ASP A 117 4.82 -2.39 -10.71
CA ASP A 117 6.08 -3.13 -10.60
C ASP A 117 6.31 -3.62 -9.18
N ARG A 118 5.93 -2.81 -8.20
CA ARG A 118 6.16 -3.11 -6.79
C ARG A 118 4.87 -3.51 -6.10
N VAL A 119 4.71 -4.82 -5.94
CA VAL A 119 3.66 -5.39 -5.09
C VAL A 119 4.20 -5.55 -3.67
N LEU A 120 3.54 -4.90 -2.72
CA LEU A 120 3.85 -4.96 -1.31
C LEU A 120 2.95 -5.97 -0.62
N ARG A 121 3.48 -6.67 0.38
CA ARG A 121 2.73 -7.45 1.34
C ARG A 121 2.60 -6.63 2.61
N VAL A 122 1.35 -6.36 3.00
CA VAL A 122 1.00 -5.52 4.14
C VAL A 122 0.28 -6.36 5.19
N HIS A 123 0.64 -6.17 6.45
CA HIS A 123 -0.08 -6.75 7.58
C HIS A 123 -1.17 -5.77 8.06
N PRO A 124 -2.38 -6.24 8.42
CA PRO A 124 -3.42 -5.35 8.95
C PRO A 124 -2.97 -4.54 10.18
N GLU A 125 -2.13 -5.12 11.03
CA GLU A 125 -1.54 -4.42 12.19
C GLU A 125 -0.36 -3.48 11.82
N GLY A 126 0.15 -3.59 10.59
CA GLY A 126 1.27 -2.81 10.06
C GLY A 126 0.84 -1.59 9.22
N MET A 127 -0.45 -1.26 9.23
CA MET A 127 -1.00 -0.13 8.50
C MET A 127 -1.63 0.89 9.46
N ARG A 128 -1.84 2.10 8.97
CA ARG A 128 -2.59 3.16 9.65
C ARG A 128 -4.06 3.01 9.27
N ARG A 129 -4.97 3.17 10.22
CA ARG A 129 -6.43 3.12 10.03
C ARG A 129 -7.02 4.31 9.25
N GLU A 130 -6.19 4.98 8.44
CA GLU A 130 -6.63 5.99 7.48
C GLU A 130 -6.87 5.28 6.14
N ALA A 131 -8.13 4.90 5.90
CA ALA A 131 -8.55 4.22 4.69
C ALA A 131 -9.56 5.09 3.91
N CYS A 132 -9.55 4.98 2.59
CA CYS A 132 -10.61 5.48 1.73
C CYS A 132 -10.84 4.56 0.55
N ALA A 133 -12.08 4.42 0.10
CA ALA A 133 -12.42 3.57 -1.03
C ALA A 133 -12.05 4.26 -2.36
N LEU A 134 -11.32 3.53 -3.22
CA LEU A 134 -11.21 3.84 -4.64
C LEU A 134 -12.48 3.34 -5.34
N ASP A 135 -13.00 4.07 -6.34
CA ASP A 135 -14.16 3.58 -7.08
C ASP A 135 -13.86 2.30 -7.87
N ARG A 136 -14.89 1.48 -8.02
CA ARG A 136 -14.81 0.16 -8.65
C ARG A 136 -14.20 0.17 -10.06
N PRO A 137 -14.59 1.07 -10.99
CA PRO A 137 -13.96 1.12 -12.33
C PRO A 137 -12.45 1.34 -12.31
N ARG A 138 -11.94 2.21 -11.42
CA ARG A 138 -10.49 2.44 -11.28
C ARG A 138 -9.80 1.24 -10.65
N PHE A 139 -10.40 0.64 -9.63
CA PHE A 139 -9.87 -0.59 -9.02
C PHE A 139 -9.78 -1.74 -10.02
N ASP A 140 -10.86 -2.00 -10.77
CA ASP A 140 -10.93 -3.08 -11.75
C ASP A 140 -9.84 -2.92 -12.84
N ARG A 141 -9.51 -1.67 -13.22
CA ARG A 141 -8.41 -1.37 -14.14
C ARG A 141 -7.05 -1.79 -13.58
N VAL A 142 -6.76 -1.47 -12.32
CA VAL A 142 -5.50 -1.85 -11.67
C VAL A 142 -5.40 -3.37 -11.58
N VAL A 143 -6.44 -4.04 -11.06
CA VAL A 143 -6.45 -5.50 -10.90
C VAL A 143 -6.33 -6.22 -12.25
N ALA A 144 -7.00 -5.74 -13.30
CA ALA A 144 -6.88 -6.31 -14.64
C ALA A 144 -5.42 -6.28 -15.14
N ARG A 145 -4.71 -5.17 -14.89
CA ARG A 145 -3.29 -5.04 -15.28
C ARG A 145 -2.37 -5.93 -14.44
N LEU A 146 -2.61 -6.06 -13.14
CA LEU A 146 -1.86 -6.98 -12.28
C LEU A 146 -2.05 -8.44 -12.72
N ARG A 147 -3.28 -8.83 -13.05
CA ARG A 147 -3.59 -10.17 -13.59
C ARG A 147 -2.88 -10.42 -14.92
N GLN A 148 -2.88 -9.45 -15.84
CA GLN A 148 -2.15 -9.55 -17.10
C GLN A 148 -0.64 -9.67 -16.90
N ARG A 149 -0.07 -8.93 -15.94
CA ARG A 149 1.38 -8.89 -15.69
C ARG A 149 1.90 -10.12 -14.94
N TYR A 150 1.14 -10.60 -13.95
CA TYR A 150 1.61 -11.61 -12.99
C TYR A 150 0.85 -12.94 -13.06
N GLY A 151 -0.19 -13.05 -13.87
CA GLY A 151 -0.97 -14.29 -14.02
C GLY A 151 -1.85 -14.62 -12.82
N TRP A 152 -2.28 -13.62 -12.04
CA TRP A 152 -3.14 -13.83 -10.88
C TRP A 152 -4.53 -14.37 -11.29
N SER A 153 -5.08 -15.29 -10.49
CA SER A 153 -6.38 -15.95 -10.71
C SER A 153 -7.24 -15.99 -9.45
#